data_AF-A0A956FRH4-F1
#
_entry.id   AF-A0A956FRH4-F1
#
_cell.length_a   1.000
_cell.length_b   1.000
_cell.length_c   1.000
_cell.angle_alpha   90.00
_cell.angle_beta   90.00
_cell.angle_gamma   90.00
#
_symmetry.space_group_name_H-M   'P 1'
#
loop_
_entity.id
_entity.type
_entity.pdbx_description
1 polymer ?
#
loop_
_entity_poly.entity_id
_entity_poly.type
_entity_poly.pdbx_seq_one_letter_code
_entity_poly.pdbx_strand_id
1 'polypeptide(L)'
;MNARVPFPAVPASLGERWRRASLRPFGGEPGDLEVDFGAPRQAVVSALLACCAEAADGSPFAAAALDRLRLGARIEGLLRLVLLGGAEVIPQLLRCDACGAKVELDLPLATLADLQREVGELDVVAVGDDDGGLRVRLPTAEDLAAWAAEPGIDVDESAMLRRLVVGEAPGRAEVAAIEAALAA
;
A
#
# COMPACT_ATOMS: atom_id res chain seq x y z
N MET A 1 -23.43 7.31 -15.96
CA MET A 1 -22.50 6.22 -16.30
C MET A 1 -21.42 6.27 -15.23
N ASN A 2 -21.35 5.28 -14.32
CA ASN A 2 -20.36 5.32 -13.24
C ASN A 2 -18.97 5.16 -13.87
N ALA A 3 -18.16 6.21 -13.79
CA ALA A 3 -16.81 6.19 -14.33
C ALA A 3 -16.01 5.11 -13.60
N ARG A 4 -15.38 4.21 -14.34
CA ARG A 4 -14.41 3.26 -13.81
C ARG A 4 -13.02 3.77 -14.11
N VAL A 5 -12.09 3.55 -13.21
CA VAL A 5 -10.65 3.78 -13.47
C VAL A 5 -9.92 2.44 -13.40
N PRO A 6 -8.77 2.28 -14.08
CA PRO A 6 -7.96 1.09 -13.91
C PRO A 6 -7.63 0.87 -12.42
N PHE A 7 -7.41 -0.37 -12.03
CA PHE A 7 -6.80 -0.65 -10.72
C PHE A 7 -5.33 -0.18 -10.73
N PRO A 8 -4.73 0.15 -9.58
CA PRO A 8 -3.29 0.36 -9.44
C PRO A 8 -2.44 -0.71 -10.12
N ALA A 9 -1.23 -0.33 -10.52
CA ALA A 9 -0.26 -1.27 -11.05
C ALA A 9 0.05 -2.35 -10.00
N VAL A 10 -0.02 -3.60 -10.42
CA VAL A 10 0.25 -4.76 -9.57
C VAL A 10 1.32 -5.62 -10.20
N PRO A 11 2.11 -6.31 -9.36
CA PRO A 11 3.15 -7.17 -9.89
C PRO A 11 2.59 -8.32 -10.73
N ALA A 12 3.38 -8.74 -11.73
CA ALA A 12 3.03 -9.84 -12.63
C ALA A 12 2.70 -11.14 -11.88
N SER A 13 3.30 -11.34 -10.70
CA SER A 13 3.11 -12.51 -9.83
C SER A 13 1.67 -12.69 -9.33
N LEU A 14 0.86 -11.64 -9.35
CA LEU A 14 -0.58 -11.70 -9.00
C LEU A 14 -1.48 -12.11 -10.18
N GLY A 15 -0.94 -12.15 -11.40
CA GLY A 15 -1.60 -12.69 -12.59
C GLY A 15 -2.42 -11.69 -13.40
N GLU A 16 -2.82 -12.11 -14.61
CA GLU A 16 -3.49 -11.27 -15.62
C GLU A 16 -4.83 -10.70 -15.15
N ARG A 17 -5.53 -11.40 -14.25
CA ARG A 17 -6.82 -10.95 -13.70
C ARG A 17 -6.68 -9.58 -13.02
N TRP A 18 -5.58 -9.34 -12.30
CA TRP A 18 -5.32 -8.07 -11.65
C TRP A 18 -4.86 -6.98 -12.63
N ARG A 19 -4.14 -7.33 -13.69
CA ARG A 19 -3.68 -6.36 -14.71
C ARG A 19 -4.83 -5.69 -15.46
N ARG A 20 -5.97 -6.37 -15.55
CA ARG A 20 -7.19 -5.85 -16.17
C ARG A 20 -8.26 -5.44 -15.16
N ALA A 21 -7.90 -5.39 -13.88
CA ALA A 21 -8.82 -4.97 -12.85
C ALA A 21 -9.13 -3.47 -12.98
N SER A 22 -10.30 -3.08 -12.50
CA SER A 22 -10.75 -1.69 -12.44
C SER A 22 -11.34 -1.39 -11.07
N LEU A 23 -11.43 -0.10 -10.74
CA LEU A 23 -12.13 0.42 -9.59
C LEU A 23 -13.39 1.15 -10.06
N ARG A 24 -14.51 0.83 -9.40
CA ARG A 24 -15.74 1.64 -9.47
C ARG A 24 -15.84 2.58 -8.26
N PRO A 25 -16.68 3.62 -8.31
CA PRO A 25 -16.91 4.49 -7.15
C PRO A 25 -17.51 3.73 -5.97
N PHE A 26 -17.12 4.10 -4.76
CA PHE A 26 -17.76 3.64 -3.52
C PHE A 26 -19.08 4.39 -3.28
N GLY A 27 -20.08 3.72 -2.72
CA GLY A 27 -21.45 4.22 -2.52
C GLY A 27 -22.35 4.07 -3.76
N GLY A 28 -21.87 3.36 -4.79
CA GLY A 28 -22.60 3.12 -6.03
C GLY A 28 -23.49 1.88 -5.99
N GLU A 29 -23.20 0.93 -5.10
CA GLU A 29 -23.90 -0.35 -4.95
C GLU A 29 -24.37 -0.57 -3.51
N PRO A 30 -25.51 -1.26 -3.26
CA PRO A 30 -26.01 -1.51 -1.91
C PRO A 30 -24.99 -2.15 -0.96
N GLY A 31 -24.15 -3.06 -1.47
CA GLY A 31 -23.11 -3.74 -0.69
C GLY A 31 -22.01 -2.83 -0.16
N ASP A 32 -21.88 -1.59 -0.68
CA ASP A 32 -20.93 -0.61 -0.16
C ASP A 32 -21.29 -0.16 1.26
N LEU A 33 -22.58 -0.22 1.62
CA LEU A 33 -23.08 0.15 2.94
C LEU A 33 -22.77 -0.90 4.01
N GLU A 34 -22.30 -2.09 3.61
CA GLU A 34 -21.95 -3.18 4.53
C GLU A 34 -20.52 -3.04 5.08
N VAL A 35 -19.75 -2.04 4.62
CA VAL A 35 -18.39 -1.79 5.13
C VAL A 35 -18.45 -1.24 6.55
N ASP A 36 -17.95 -2.03 7.51
CA ASP A 36 -17.82 -1.62 8.91
C ASP A 36 -16.57 -0.75 9.13
N PHE A 37 -16.77 0.57 9.20
CA PHE A 37 -15.71 1.54 9.49
C PHE A 37 -15.23 1.53 10.96
N GLY A 38 -15.88 0.75 11.85
CA GLY A 38 -15.44 0.52 13.22
C GLY A 38 -14.40 -0.61 13.36
N ALA A 39 -14.19 -1.40 12.30
CA ALA A 39 -13.20 -2.47 12.28
C ALA A 39 -11.75 -1.93 12.29
N PRO A 40 -10.73 -2.77 12.58
CA PRO A 40 -9.33 -2.40 12.45
C PRO A 40 -9.03 -1.83 11.05
N ARG A 41 -8.24 -0.76 10.98
CA ARG A 41 -8.05 0.04 9.75
C ARG A 41 -7.63 -0.80 8.54
N GLN A 42 -6.78 -1.79 8.73
CA GLN A 42 -6.35 -2.72 7.68
C GLN A 42 -7.52 -3.53 7.08
N ALA A 43 -8.48 -3.94 7.93
CA ALA A 43 -9.66 -4.68 7.51
C ALA A 43 -10.62 -3.76 6.74
N VAL A 44 -10.81 -2.51 7.19
CA VAL A 44 -11.60 -1.50 6.47
C VAL A 44 -11.05 -1.27 5.06
N VAL A 45 -9.73 -1.13 4.92
CA VAL A 45 -9.10 -0.96 3.61
C VAL A 45 -9.31 -2.19 2.71
N SER A 46 -9.19 -3.42 3.25
CA SER A 46 -9.46 -4.63 2.47
C SER A 46 -10.93 -4.69 2.03
N ALA A 47 -11.87 -4.32 2.90
CA ALA A 47 -13.30 -4.30 2.58
C ALA A 47 -13.63 -3.26 1.50
N LEU A 48 -13.15 -2.02 1.64
CA LEU A 48 -13.33 -0.96 0.64
C LEU A 48 -12.82 -1.38 -0.74
N LEU A 49 -11.60 -1.92 -0.81
CA LEU A 49 -11.02 -2.37 -2.08
C LEU A 49 -11.76 -3.60 -2.63
N ALA A 50 -12.21 -4.53 -1.80
CA ALA A 50 -12.96 -5.71 -2.26
C ALA A 50 -14.33 -5.34 -2.84
N CYS A 51 -15.02 -4.35 -2.24
CA CYS A 51 -16.30 -3.86 -2.75
C CYS A 51 -16.13 -3.14 -4.10
N CYS A 52 -15.07 -2.36 -4.26
CA CYS A 52 -14.91 -1.49 -5.43
C CYS A 52 -14.04 -2.06 -6.55
N ALA A 53 -13.22 -3.09 -6.29
CA ALA A 53 -12.37 -3.73 -7.30
C ALA A 53 -13.13 -4.80 -8.09
N GLU A 54 -13.12 -4.65 -9.41
CA GLU A 54 -13.78 -5.56 -10.34
C GLU A 54 -12.74 -6.10 -11.34
N ALA A 55 -12.80 -7.40 -11.62
CA ALA A 55 -12.06 -7.99 -12.73
C ALA A 55 -12.67 -7.54 -14.07
N ALA A 56 -12.01 -7.86 -15.19
CA ALA A 56 -12.45 -7.47 -16.53
C ALA A 56 -13.86 -8.00 -16.90
N ASP A 57 -14.28 -9.11 -16.30
CA ASP A 57 -15.61 -9.70 -16.46
C ASP A 57 -16.65 -9.14 -15.47
N GLY A 58 -16.28 -8.15 -14.66
CA GLY A 58 -17.13 -7.55 -13.62
C GLY A 58 -17.19 -8.36 -12.32
N SER A 59 -16.50 -9.50 -12.24
CA SER A 59 -16.51 -10.32 -11.01
C SER A 59 -15.71 -9.65 -9.88
N PRO A 60 -16.17 -9.75 -8.63
CA PRO A 60 -15.44 -9.20 -7.49
C PRO A 60 -14.18 -10.02 -7.17
N PHE A 61 -13.24 -9.39 -6.47
CA PHE A 61 -12.09 -10.08 -5.89
C PHE A 61 -12.40 -10.60 -4.48
N ALA A 62 -11.93 -11.80 -4.17
CA ALA A 62 -12.04 -12.34 -2.81
C ALA A 62 -11.11 -11.58 -1.86
N ALA A 63 -11.53 -11.36 -0.60
CA ALA A 63 -10.74 -10.67 0.43
C ALA A 63 -9.28 -11.16 0.51
N ALA A 64 -9.07 -12.48 0.50
CA ALA A 64 -7.73 -13.08 0.54
C ALA A 64 -6.82 -12.69 -0.64
N ALA A 65 -7.39 -12.34 -1.80
CA ALA A 65 -6.60 -11.83 -2.93
C ALA A 65 -6.13 -10.40 -2.69
N LEU A 66 -6.89 -9.59 -1.95
CA LEU A 66 -6.53 -8.23 -1.56
C LEU A 66 -5.41 -8.20 -0.52
N ASP A 67 -5.31 -9.23 0.31
CA ASP A 67 -4.29 -9.28 1.37
C ASP A 67 -2.87 -9.49 0.82
N ARG A 68 -2.79 -10.08 -0.38
CA ARG A 68 -1.54 -10.25 -1.14
C ARG A 68 -1.09 -8.98 -1.88
N LEU A 69 -1.91 -7.94 -1.93
CA LEU A 69 -1.53 -6.68 -2.54
C LEU A 69 -0.48 -5.97 -1.69
N ARG A 70 0.51 -5.39 -2.36
CA ARG A 70 1.48 -4.47 -1.75
C ARG A 70 0.75 -3.31 -1.10
N LEU A 71 1.26 -2.82 0.02
CA LEU A 71 0.68 -1.67 0.73
C LEU A 71 0.58 -0.44 -0.19
N GLY A 72 1.60 -0.20 -1.03
CA GLY A 72 1.58 0.89 -2.01
C GLY A 72 0.40 0.83 -2.98
N ALA A 73 0.13 -0.34 -3.57
CA ALA A 73 -1.00 -0.54 -4.48
C ALA A 73 -2.35 -0.35 -3.76
N ARG A 74 -2.44 -0.75 -2.48
CA ARG A 74 -3.65 -0.54 -1.67
C ARG A 74 -3.88 0.95 -1.39
N ILE A 75 -2.83 1.68 -1.02
CA ILE A 75 -2.88 3.13 -0.80
C ILE A 75 -3.30 3.84 -2.10
N GLU A 76 -2.67 3.51 -3.23
CA GLU A 76 -3.04 4.07 -4.52
C GLU A 76 -4.50 3.77 -4.89
N GLY A 77 -4.97 2.55 -4.58
CA GLY A 77 -6.37 2.17 -4.78
C GLY A 77 -7.33 3.07 -4.00
N LEU A 78 -7.01 3.35 -2.73
CA LEU A 78 -7.79 4.30 -1.92
C LEU A 78 -7.76 5.72 -2.50
N LEU A 79 -6.60 6.21 -2.94
CA LEU A 79 -6.48 7.53 -3.57
C LEU A 79 -7.35 7.62 -4.84
N ARG A 80 -7.36 6.57 -5.65
CA ARG A 80 -8.23 6.46 -6.84
C ARG A 80 -9.73 6.45 -6.47
N LEU A 81 -10.12 5.79 -5.37
CA LEU A 81 -11.50 5.83 -4.88
C LEU A 81 -11.91 7.24 -4.42
N VAL A 82 -11.00 7.95 -3.73
CA VAL A 82 -11.23 9.34 -3.32
C VAL A 82 -11.39 10.25 -4.53
N LEU A 83 -10.53 10.09 -5.55
CA LEU A 83 -10.65 10.80 -6.84
C LEU A 83 -11.99 10.51 -7.54
N LEU A 84 -12.43 9.25 -7.57
CA LEU A 84 -13.74 8.86 -8.10
C LEU A 84 -14.92 9.48 -7.34
N GLY A 85 -14.72 9.80 -6.05
CA GLY A 85 -15.66 10.56 -5.23
C GLY A 85 -15.67 12.07 -5.50
N GLY A 86 -14.82 12.56 -6.42
CA GLY A 86 -14.76 13.96 -6.83
C GLY A 86 -13.84 14.85 -5.99
N ALA A 87 -13.09 14.28 -5.05
CA ALA A 87 -12.05 15.03 -4.34
C ALA A 87 -10.80 15.17 -5.22
N GLU A 88 -10.17 16.34 -5.23
CA GLU A 88 -8.97 16.62 -6.03
C GLU A 88 -7.70 16.75 -5.16
N VAL A 89 -7.88 17.07 -3.88
CA VAL A 89 -6.79 17.34 -2.93
C VAL A 89 -7.03 16.62 -1.60
N ILE A 90 -5.94 16.29 -0.91
CA ILE A 90 -5.95 15.93 0.52
C ILE A 90 -5.37 17.13 1.30
N PRO A 91 -6.16 17.82 2.13
CA PRO A 91 -5.62 18.85 2.99
C PRO A 91 -4.74 18.20 4.07
N GLN A 92 -3.54 18.73 4.27
CA GLN A 92 -2.61 18.32 5.30
C GLN A 92 -2.27 19.50 6.19
N LEU A 93 -2.41 19.30 7.50
CA LEU A 93 -2.07 20.29 8.50
C LEU A 93 -0.71 19.97 9.09
N LEU A 94 0.30 20.71 8.66
CA LEU A 94 1.65 20.62 9.20
C LEU A 94 1.83 21.59 10.36
N ARG A 95 2.76 21.27 11.25
CA ARG A 95 3.22 22.17 12.30
C ARG A 95 4.70 22.46 12.08
N CYS A 96 5.06 23.74 12.08
CA CYS A 96 6.46 24.14 12.03
C CYS A 96 7.13 23.84 13.37
N ASP A 97 8.24 23.11 13.35
CA ASP A 97 8.98 22.76 14.58
C ASP A 97 9.65 23.97 15.23
N ALA A 98 10.01 25.00 14.44
CA ALA A 98 10.69 26.18 14.96
C ALA A 98 9.75 27.18 15.66
N CYS A 99 8.54 27.40 15.12
CA CYS A 99 7.63 28.43 15.63
C CYS A 99 6.26 27.89 16.08
N GLY A 100 5.97 26.60 15.90
CA GLY A 100 4.71 25.97 16.27
C GLY A 100 3.50 26.36 15.42
N ALA A 101 3.69 27.22 14.41
CA ALA A 101 2.64 27.66 13.51
C ALA A 101 2.08 26.49 12.71
N LYS A 102 0.77 26.51 12.48
CA LYS A 102 0.08 25.53 11.64
C LYS A 102 0.11 26.02 10.19
N VAL A 103 0.46 25.14 9.27
CA VAL A 103 0.44 25.38 7.83
C VAL A 103 -0.47 24.33 7.21
N GLU A 104 -1.48 24.77 6.49
CA GLU A 104 -2.32 23.88 5.69
C GLU A 104 -1.74 23.80 4.27
N LEU A 105 -1.58 22.58 3.79
CA LEU A 105 -1.09 22.27 2.45
C LEU A 105 -2.10 21.37 1.75
N ASP A 106 -2.53 21.79 0.57
CA ASP A 106 -3.31 20.94 -0.32
C ASP A 106 -2.37 20.03 -1.10
N LEU A 107 -2.46 18.72 -0.85
CA LEU A 107 -1.73 17.72 -1.63
C LEU A 107 -2.59 17.25 -2.80
N PRO A 108 -2.23 17.54 -4.06
CA PRO A 108 -3.00 17.07 -5.21
C PRO A 108 -2.97 15.54 -5.28
N LEU A 109 -4.15 14.94 -5.31
CA LEU A 109 -4.30 13.48 -5.38
C LEU A 109 -3.68 12.89 -6.65
N ALA A 110 -3.74 13.63 -7.75
CA ALA A 110 -3.10 13.24 -9.01
C ALA A 110 -1.58 13.08 -8.86
N THR A 111 -0.91 14.01 -8.16
CA THR A 111 0.54 13.95 -7.91
C THR A 111 0.91 12.72 -7.08
N LEU A 112 0.14 12.41 -6.03
CA LEU A 112 0.37 11.22 -5.21
C LEU A 112 0.19 9.92 -6.00
N ALA A 113 -0.80 9.88 -6.91
CA ALA A 113 -1.04 8.74 -7.78
C ALA A 113 0.07 8.55 -8.84
N ASP A 114 0.62 9.65 -9.37
CA ASP A 114 1.71 9.59 -10.35
C ASP A 114 3.01 9.10 -9.70
N LEU A 115 3.34 9.55 -8.49
CA LEU A 115 4.50 9.05 -7.72
C LEU A 115 4.43 7.54 -7.49
N GLN A 116 3.24 6.99 -7.22
CA GLN A 116 3.08 5.54 -7.07
C GLN A 116 3.25 4.79 -8.40
N ARG A 117 2.84 5.37 -9.52
CA ARG A 117 2.97 4.73 -10.84
C ARG A 117 4.43 4.48 -11.21
N GLU A 118 5.34 5.37 -10.82
CA GLU A 118 6.78 5.23 -11.09
C GLU A 118 7.41 3.99 -10.43
N VAL A 119 6.87 3.56 -9.28
CA VAL A 119 7.32 2.38 -8.52
C VAL A 119 6.33 1.20 -8.60
N GLY A 120 5.27 1.36 -9.38
CA GLY A 120 4.09 0.52 -9.36
C GLY A 120 4.30 -0.93 -9.82
N GLU A 121 5.33 -1.21 -10.61
CA GLU A 121 5.62 -2.58 -11.07
C GLU A 121 6.75 -3.25 -10.25
N LEU A 122 7.37 -2.53 -9.32
CA LEU A 122 8.47 -3.07 -8.52
C LEU A 122 7.94 -4.06 -7.47
N ASP A 123 8.39 -5.30 -7.55
CA ASP A 123 8.11 -6.33 -6.54
C ASP A 123 9.20 -6.39 -5.46
N VAL A 124 10.44 -6.16 -5.89
CA VAL A 124 11.67 -6.27 -5.09
C VAL A 124 12.54 -5.06 -5.36
N VAL A 125 13.10 -4.48 -4.31
CA VAL A 125 14.09 -3.40 -4.37
C VAL A 125 15.41 -3.92 -3.82
N ALA A 126 16.53 -3.46 -4.40
CA ALA A 126 17.86 -3.70 -3.86
C ALA A 126 18.21 -2.56 -2.89
N VAL A 127 18.74 -2.92 -1.72
CA VAL A 127 19.17 -2.00 -0.66
C VAL A 127 20.66 -2.24 -0.40
N GLY A 128 21.47 -1.20 -0.59
CA GLY A 128 22.94 -1.27 -0.50
C GLY A 128 23.61 -1.21 -1.88
N ASP A 129 24.94 -1.29 -1.89
CA ASP A 129 25.78 -1.04 -3.06
C ASP A 129 25.63 -2.11 -4.16
N ASP A 130 25.97 -1.71 -5.40
CA ASP A 130 25.62 -2.39 -6.66
C ASP A 130 26.08 -3.86 -6.80
N ASP A 131 27.05 -4.33 -6.01
CA ASP A 131 27.64 -5.68 -6.09
C ASP A 131 27.39 -6.55 -4.84
N GLY A 132 26.24 -6.36 -4.17
CA GLY A 132 25.86 -7.21 -3.03
C GLY A 132 24.63 -6.78 -2.23
N GLY A 133 23.87 -5.80 -2.72
CA GLY A 133 22.72 -5.24 -2.00
C GLY A 133 21.68 -6.29 -1.58
N LEU A 134 21.13 -6.10 -0.39
CA LEU A 134 20.03 -6.91 0.13
C LEU A 134 18.81 -6.72 -0.76
N ARG A 135 18.23 -7.82 -1.22
CA ARG A 135 16.98 -7.80 -1.97
C ARG A 135 15.82 -7.89 -1.01
N VAL A 136 14.99 -6.85 -0.98
CA VAL A 136 13.77 -6.82 -0.15
C VAL A 136 12.54 -6.66 -1.03
N ARG A 137 11.51 -7.47 -0.77
CA ARG A 137 10.20 -7.26 -1.38
C ARG A 137 9.48 -6.12 -0.66
N LEU A 138 8.57 -5.47 -1.39
CA LEU A 138 7.70 -4.49 -0.76
C LEU A 138 6.66 -5.19 0.15
N PRO A 139 6.28 -4.56 1.27
CA PRO A 139 5.34 -5.15 2.21
C PRO A 139 3.93 -5.27 1.63
N THR A 140 3.20 -6.30 2.04
CA THR A 140 1.80 -6.58 1.69
C THR A 140 0.87 -6.32 2.87
N ALA A 141 -0.45 -6.44 2.65
CA ALA A 141 -1.42 -6.35 3.75
C ALA A 141 -1.25 -7.51 4.75
N GLU A 142 -0.84 -8.69 4.29
CA GLU A 142 -0.51 -9.83 5.13
C GLU A 142 0.65 -9.52 6.10
N ASP A 143 1.69 -8.81 5.64
CA ASP A 143 2.77 -8.38 6.52
C ASP A 143 2.28 -7.41 7.59
N LEU A 144 1.48 -6.42 7.19
CA LEU A 144 0.91 -5.45 8.12
C LEU A 144 0.03 -6.13 9.18
N ALA A 145 -0.76 -7.14 8.79
CA ALA A 145 -1.56 -7.92 9.72
C ALA A 145 -0.69 -8.75 10.68
N ALA A 146 0.39 -9.35 10.17
CA ALA A 146 1.36 -10.09 11.00
C ALA A 146 2.03 -9.17 12.03
N TRP A 147 2.53 -8.00 11.60
CA TRP A 147 3.16 -7.03 12.50
C TRP A 147 2.19 -6.48 13.54
N ALA A 148 0.92 -6.24 13.17
CA ALA A 148 -0.09 -5.78 14.10
C ALA A 148 -0.50 -6.83 15.15
N ALA A 149 -0.24 -8.11 14.89
CA ALA A 149 -0.53 -9.20 15.81
C ALA A 149 0.61 -9.46 16.82
N GLU A 150 1.80 -8.86 16.62
CA GLU A 150 2.93 -9.01 17.52
C GLU A 150 2.76 -8.15 18.78
N PRO A 151 2.75 -8.74 19.99
CA PRO A 151 2.60 -7.98 21.23
C PRO A 151 3.93 -7.33 21.66
N GLY A 152 3.98 -6.00 21.72
CA GLY A 152 5.13 -5.24 22.25
C GLY A 152 5.19 -3.81 21.69
N ILE A 153 5.71 -2.85 22.48
CA ILE A 153 5.79 -1.42 22.10
C ILE A 153 7.02 -1.10 21.24
N ASP A 154 8.03 -1.97 21.23
CA ASP A 154 9.16 -1.87 20.31
C ASP A 154 8.96 -2.93 19.23
N VAL A 155 8.32 -2.54 18.13
CA VAL A 155 8.30 -3.35 16.92
C VAL A 155 9.77 -3.46 16.48
N ASP A 156 10.35 -4.65 16.59
CA ASP A 156 11.72 -4.90 16.15
C ASP A 156 11.77 -4.66 14.63
N GLU A 157 12.24 -3.47 14.24
CA GLU A 157 12.38 -3.07 12.83
C GLU A 157 13.20 -4.10 12.04
N SER A 158 14.19 -4.72 12.69
CA SER A 158 14.99 -5.78 12.10
C SER A 158 14.17 -7.06 11.88
N ALA A 159 13.22 -7.38 12.75
CA ALA A 159 12.27 -8.47 12.53
C ALA A 159 11.30 -8.17 11.37
N MET A 160 10.82 -6.93 11.27
CA MET A 160 10.00 -6.49 10.13
C MET A 160 10.76 -6.63 8.81
N LEU A 161 12.00 -6.11 8.76
CA LEU A 161 12.85 -6.14 7.57
C LEU A 161 13.22 -7.56 7.15
N ARG A 162 13.54 -8.46 8.11
CA ARG A 162 13.84 -9.87 7.81
C ARG A 162 12.70 -10.58 7.08
N ARG A 163 11.44 -10.25 7.40
CA ARG A 163 10.25 -10.80 6.73
C ARG A 163 10.14 -10.37 5.26
N LEU A 164 10.80 -9.26 4.90
CA LEU A 164 10.80 -8.70 3.56
C LEU A 164 12.01 -9.16 2.73
N VAL A 165 13.00 -9.83 3.29
CA VAL A 165 14.15 -10.33 2.53
C VAL A 165 13.71 -11.38 1.50
N VAL A 166 14.24 -11.28 0.29
CA VAL A 166 14.05 -12.26 -0.80
C VAL A 166 15.37 -12.97 -1.08
N GLY A 167 15.41 -14.29 -0.90
CA GLY A 167 16.61 -15.12 -1.11
C GLY A 167 17.11 -15.75 0.19
N GLU A 168 18.40 -16.09 0.26
CA GLU A 168 19.01 -16.52 1.52
C GLU A 168 18.93 -15.37 2.53
N ALA A 169 18.55 -15.71 3.76
CA ALA A 169 18.48 -14.73 4.84
C ALA A 169 19.90 -14.16 5.06
N PRO A 170 20.05 -12.83 5.12
CA PRO A 170 21.34 -12.22 5.28
C PRO A 170 22.02 -12.76 6.52
N GLY A 171 23.31 -13.06 6.39
CA GLY A 171 24.14 -13.38 7.53
C GLY A 171 24.09 -12.24 8.55
N ARG A 172 24.39 -12.54 9.82
CA ARG A 172 24.36 -11.53 10.91
C ARG A 172 25.20 -10.27 10.60
N ALA A 173 26.24 -10.41 9.79
CA ALA A 173 27.10 -9.32 9.33
C ALA A 173 26.42 -8.41 8.29
N GLU A 174 25.61 -8.97 7.39
CA GLU A 174 24.88 -8.22 6.37
C GLU A 174 23.72 -7.42 6.99
N VAL A 175 23.01 -8.02 7.97
CA VAL A 175 21.99 -7.30 8.75
C VAL A 175 22.60 -6.09 9.48
N ALA A 176 23.76 -6.27 10.12
CA ALA A 176 24.45 -5.19 10.83
C ALA A 176 24.92 -4.07 9.88
N ALA A 177 25.30 -4.39 8.64
CA ALA A 177 25.67 -3.41 7.63
C ALA A 177 24.47 -2.55 7.18
N ILE A 178 23.28 -3.14 7.09
CA ILE A 178 22.04 -2.44 6.73
C ILE A 178 21.56 -1.55 7.87
N GLU A 179 21.59 -2.05 9.10
CA GLU A 179 21.29 -1.24 10.28
C GLU A 179 22.24 -0.03 10.38
N ALA A 180 23.52 -0.21 10.08
CA ALA A 180 24.49 0.88 10.04
C ALA A 180 24.22 1.89 8.91
N ALA A 181 23.77 1.44 7.73
CA ALA A 181 23.41 2.31 6.62
C ALA A 181 22.11 3.09 6.86
N LEU A 182 21.15 2.53 7.59
CA LEU A 182 19.90 3.21 7.98
C LEU A 182 20.09 4.22 9.12
N ALA A 183 21.15 4.08 9.92
CA ALA A 183 21.48 4.97 11.04
C ALA A 183 22.38 6.16 10.66
N ALA A 184 22.83 6.25 9.40
CA ALA A 184 23.71 7.30 8.88
C ALA A 184 22.94 8.33 8.04
#